data_AF-A0A1W9PDG3-F1
#
_entry.id   AF-A0A1W9PDG3-F1
#
_cell.length_a   1.000
_cell.length_b   1.000
_cell.length_c   1.000
_cell.angle_alpha   90.00
_cell.angle_beta   90.00
_cell.angle_gamma   90.00
#
_symmetry.space_group_name_H-M   'P 1'
#
loop_
_entity.id
_entity.type
_entity.pdbx_description
1 polymer ?
#
loop_
_entity_poly.entity_id
_entity_poly.type
_entity_poly.pdbx_seq_one_letter_code
_entity_poly.pdbx_strand_id
1 'polypeptide(L)'
;MGKKTKKKRVKDRLAKKRGMKRTKTKKKIPPPKSKKVDTELINKMMISTIPLADMEELRGIKFDNEKLTAYLEEAKNAPEINAIDFIREGIKRIITVEFLINIKSCFENIINERKADKNILIGIDSYFRLLAGGISPEYIPLFVFLFARQVKQHPLSDDARIWKYIMDYLPKKVIAPEKTEGIVQVKPIESEQTEEKRDEHYPHIVLPE
;
A
#
# COMPACT_ATOMS: atom_id res chain seq x y z
N MET A 1 85.30 1.91 4.36
CA MET A 1 83.86 2.27 4.37
C MET A 1 83.68 3.77 4.59
N GLY A 2 83.15 4.50 3.60
CA GLY A 2 83.09 5.97 3.60
C GLY A 2 82.17 6.58 4.67
N LYS A 3 82.58 7.72 5.25
CA LYS A 3 81.85 8.44 6.32
C LYS A 3 80.36 8.70 6.01
N LYS A 4 79.99 8.79 4.73
CA LYS A 4 78.61 9.01 4.25
C LYS A 4 77.67 7.81 4.52
N THR A 5 78.14 6.57 4.43
CA THR A 5 77.28 5.38 4.62
C THR A 5 76.98 5.11 6.10
N LYS A 6 77.90 5.47 7.01
CA LYS A 6 77.67 5.38 8.46
C LYS A 6 76.57 6.34 8.93
N LYS A 7 76.55 7.58 8.43
CA LYS A 7 75.50 8.57 8.79
C LYS A 7 74.10 8.12 8.37
N LYS A 8 73.95 7.52 7.18
CA LYS A 8 72.65 7.00 6.71
C LYS A 8 72.13 5.86 7.60
N ARG A 9 73.00 4.89 7.95
CA ARG A 9 72.64 3.79 8.86
C ARG A 9 72.23 4.25 10.26
N VAL A 10 72.89 5.27 10.80
CA VAL A 10 72.55 5.82 12.13
C VAL A 10 71.19 6.54 12.08
N LYS A 11 70.91 7.30 11.01
CA LYS A 11 69.62 7.97 10.80
C LYS A 11 68.47 6.96 10.66
N ASP A 12 68.67 5.87 9.91
CA ASP A 12 67.68 4.79 9.76
C ASP A 12 67.44 4.03 11.08
N ARG A 13 68.49 3.80 11.89
CA ARG A 13 68.35 3.19 13.22
C ARG A 13 67.60 4.10 14.19
N LEU A 14 67.83 5.41 14.14
CA LEU A 14 67.11 6.39 14.96
C LEU A 14 65.64 6.50 14.54
N ALA A 15 65.34 6.46 13.23
CA ALA A 15 63.96 6.46 12.73
C ALA A 15 63.19 5.18 13.14
N LYS A 16 63.85 4.02 13.17
CA LYS A 16 63.30 2.77 13.72
C LYS A 16 63.07 2.83 15.23
N LYS A 17 64.01 3.40 16.00
CA LYS A 17 63.89 3.54 17.48
C LYS A 17 62.86 4.57 17.92
N ARG A 18 62.66 5.65 17.16
CA ARG A 18 61.71 6.73 17.49
C ARG A 18 60.24 6.39 17.20
N GLY A 19 59.93 5.13 16.91
CA GLY A 19 58.56 4.69 16.73
C GLY A 19 57.89 5.49 15.61
N MET A 20 58.36 5.33 14.37
CA MET A 20 57.44 5.43 13.24
C MET A 20 56.40 4.33 13.46
N LYS A 21 55.36 4.68 14.23
CA LYS A 21 54.05 4.06 14.18
C LYS A 21 53.77 4.02 12.69
N ARG A 22 54.00 2.86 12.08
CA ARG A 22 53.42 2.51 10.78
C ARG A 22 52.00 2.99 10.93
N THR A 23 51.69 4.05 10.20
CA THR A 23 50.35 4.55 10.00
C THR A 23 49.53 3.29 9.81
N LYS A 24 48.77 2.93 10.84
CA LYS A 24 47.76 1.89 10.76
C LYS A 24 47.01 2.33 9.53
N THR A 25 47.19 1.63 8.42
CA THR A 25 46.32 1.74 7.27
C THR A 25 44.97 1.53 7.89
N LYS A 26 44.25 2.63 8.11
CA LYS A 26 42.87 2.59 8.57
C LYS A 26 42.22 1.79 7.46
N LYS A 27 42.07 0.48 7.65
CA LYS A 27 41.27 -0.37 6.77
C LYS A 27 39.99 0.43 6.66
N LYS A 28 39.72 0.98 5.48
CA LYS A 28 38.46 1.67 5.22
C LYS A 28 37.42 0.61 5.54
N ILE A 29 36.77 0.75 6.70
CA ILE A 29 35.66 -0.10 7.06
C ILE A 29 34.68 0.15 5.91
N PRO A 30 34.33 -0.88 5.10
CA PRO A 30 33.36 -0.67 4.05
C PRO A 30 32.12 -0.07 4.71
N PRO A 31 31.50 0.96 4.11
CA PRO A 31 30.28 1.53 4.68
C PRO A 31 29.32 0.37 4.97
N PRO A 32 28.59 0.40 6.10
CA PRO A 32 27.63 -0.64 6.42
C PRO A 32 26.76 -0.84 5.19
N LYS A 33 26.77 -2.05 4.63
CA LYS A 33 25.90 -2.39 3.50
C LYS A 33 24.50 -2.03 3.96
N SER A 34 23.89 -1.02 3.34
CA SER A 34 22.48 -0.70 3.57
C SER A 34 21.73 -2.01 3.37
N LYS A 35 21.06 -2.50 4.42
CA LYS A 35 20.21 -3.68 4.31
C LYS A 35 19.18 -3.32 3.25
N LYS A 36 19.29 -3.92 2.05
CA LYS A 36 18.25 -3.80 1.04
C LYS A 36 16.99 -4.34 1.70
N VAL A 37 16.02 -3.46 1.93
CA VAL A 37 14.72 -3.86 2.47
C VAL A 37 14.09 -4.76 1.41
N ASP A 38 13.61 -5.92 1.85
CA ASP A 38 13.02 -6.91 0.96
C ASP A 38 11.71 -6.34 0.39
N THR A 39 11.70 -6.09 -0.91
CA THR A 39 10.55 -5.49 -1.61
C THR A 39 9.32 -6.38 -1.52
N GLU A 40 9.50 -7.70 -1.45
CA GLU A 40 8.40 -8.64 -1.29
C GLU A 40 7.73 -8.51 0.07
N LEU A 41 8.53 -8.26 1.12
CA LEU A 41 8.02 -8.06 2.46
C LEU A 41 7.20 -6.77 2.55
N ILE A 42 7.68 -5.68 1.94
CA ILE A 42 6.93 -4.42 1.87
C ILE A 42 5.58 -4.64 1.17
N ASN A 43 5.57 -5.33 0.03
CA ASN A 43 4.33 -5.60 -0.70
C ASN A 43 3.34 -6.44 0.14
N LYS A 44 3.82 -7.47 0.85
CA LYS A 44 2.97 -8.25 1.78
C LYS A 44 2.40 -7.38 2.89
N MET A 45 3.21 -6.49 3.47
CA MET A 45 2.76 -5.54 4.49
C MET A 45 1.75 -4.53 3.93
N MET A 46 1.90 -4.08 2.69
CA MET A 46 0.92 -3.19 2.05
C MET A 46 -0.43 -3.90 1.89
N ILE A 47 -0.42 -5.14 1.39
CA ILE A 47 -1.63 -5.93 1.17
C ILE A 47 -2.36 -6.22 2.50
N SER A 48 -1.63 -6.51 3.58
CA SER A 48 -2.24 -6.77 4.89
C SER A 48 -2.91 -5.54 5.51
N THR A 49 -2.63 -4.31 5.04
CA THR A 49 -3.35 -3.11 5.49
C THR A 49 -4.71 -2.90 4.82
N ILE A 50 -5.01 -3.61 3.72
CA ILE A 50 -6.28 -3.45 2.99
C ILE A 50 -7.51 -3.76 3.88
N PRO A 51 -7.56 -4.90 4.61
CA PRO A 51 -8.71 -5.24 5.43
C PRO A 51 -8.98 -4.25 6.57
N LEU A 52 -7.97 -3.47 6.98
CA LEU A 52 -8.14 -2.47 8.02
C LEU A 52 -9.11 -1.37 7.58
N ALA A 53 -9.18 -1.04 6.28
CA ALA A 53 -10.04 0.04 5.80
C ALA A 53 -11.54 -0.25 5.97
N ASP A 54 -11.92 -1.52 6.03
CA ASP A 54 -13.29 -1.99 6.18
C ASP A 54 -13.73 -2.16 7.64
N MET A 55 -12.82 -1.92 8.60
CA MET A 55 -13.13 -2.00 10.03
C MET A 55 -14.22 -1.00 10.44
N GLU A 56 -15.15 -1.46 11.28
CA GLU A 56 -16.24 -0.64 11.78
C GLU A 56 -15.74 0.48 12.68
N GLU A 57 -14.70 0.21 13.46
CA GLU A 57 -14.08 1.15 14.40
C GLU A 57 -13.45 2.35 13.67
N LEU A 58 -12.96 2.15 12.44
CA LEU A 58 -12.43 3.22 11.59
C LEU A 58 -13.52 3.95 10.79
N ARG A 59 -14.80 3.55 10.87
CA ARG A 59 -15.89 4.25 10.16
C ARG A 59 -16.13 5.65 10.69
N GLY A 60 -15.93 5.87 12.00
CA GLY A 60 -16.11 7.16 12.66
C GLY A 60 -14.99 8.17 12.40
N ILE A 61 -13.81 7.70 11.98
CA ILE A 61 -12.65 8.54 11.75
C ILE A 61 -12.71 9.10 10.33
N LYS A 62 -12.75 10.43 10.21
CA LYS A 62 -12.86 11.15 8.95
C LYS A 62 -11.72 12.14 8.79
N PHE A 63 -11.30 12.32 7.54
CA PHE A 63 -10.46 13.44 7.14
C PHE A 63 -11.19 14.76 7.39
N ASP A 64 -10.42 15.83 7.55
CA ASP A 64 -10.92 17.19 7.69
C ASP A 64 -11.77 17.58 6.47
N ASN A 65 -13.07 17.82 6.71
CA ASN A 65 -14.05 18.08 5.65
C ASN A 65 -13.80 19.41 4.95
N GLU A 66 -13.30 20.43 5.66
CA GLU A 66 -13.05 21.75 5.06
C GLU A 66 -11.91 21.65 4.05
N LYS A 67 -10.82 20.98 4.44
CA LYS A 67 -9.68 20.71 3.55
C LYS A 67 -10.04 19.79 2.40
N LEU A 68 -10.87 18.78 2.65
CA LEU A 68 -11.37 17.90 1.59
C LEU A 68 -12.19 18.68 0.56
N THR A 69 -13.08 19.54 1.01
CA THR A 69 -13.91 20.37 0.12
C THR A 69 -13.04 21.26 -0.75
N ALA A 70 -12.12 22.01 -0.14
CA ALA A 70 -11.19 22.88 -0.85
C ALA A 70 -10.37 22.12 -1.90
N TYR A 71 -9.89 20.92 -1.56
CA TYR A 71 -9.14 20.08 -2.48
C TYR A 71 -9.98 19.61 -3.68
N LEU A 72 -11.21 19.17 -3.44
CA LEU A 72 -12.10 18.68 -4.50
C LEU A 72 -12.54 19.80 -5.45
N GLU A 73 -12.77 21.01 -4.94
CA GLU A 73 -13.08 22.19 -5.76
C GLU A 73 -11.90 22.60 -6.65
N GLU A 74 -10.68 22.54 -6.15
CA GLU A 74 -9.46 22.77 -6.94
C GLU A 74 -9.34 21.69 -8.04
N ALA A 75 -9.49 20.42 -7.67
CA ALA A 75 -9.37 19.30 -8.60
C ALA A 75 -10.44 19.30 -9.70
N LYS A 76 -11.63 19.85 -9.43
CA LYS A 76 -12.70 20.00 -10.43
C LYS A 76 -12.28 20.90 -11.60
N ASN A 77 -11.54 21.96 -11.29
CA ASN A 77 -11.11 22.99 -12.25
C ASN A 77 -9.71 22.72 -12.84
N ALA A 78 -8.96 21.78 -12.26
CA ALA A 78 -7.63 21.39 -12.70
C ALA A 78 -7.65 20.58 -14.02
N PRO A 79 -6.51 20.52 -14.74
CA PRO A 79 -6.34 19.58 -15.85
C PRO A 79 -6.50 18.12 -15.40
N GLU A 80 -6.76 17.22 -16.35
CA GLU A 80 -6.91 15.79 -16.06
C GLU A 80 -5.59 15.18 -15.59
N ILE A 81 -5.63 14.48 -14.44
CA ILE A 81 -4.48 13.87 -13.77
C ILE A 81 -4.77 12.36 -13.61
N ASN A 82 -3.73 11.53 -13.40
CA ASN A 82 -3.96 10.13 -13.07
C ASN A 82 -4.74 9.99 -11.75
N ALA A 83 -5.65 9.02 -11.69
CA ALA A 83 -6.47 8.76 -10.51
C ALA A 83 -5.64 8.52 -9.21
N ILE A 84 -4.52 7.79 -9.31
CA ILE A 84 -3.66 7.53 -8.16
C ILE A 84 -2.96 8.79 -7.65
N ASP A 85 -2.58 9.69 -8.57
CA ASP A 85 -1.88 10.93 -8.23
C ASP A 85 -2.86 11.90 -7.57
N PHE A 86 -4.11 11.96 -8.05
CA PHE A 86 -5.21 12.66 -7.38
C PHE A 86 -5.39 12.17 -5.93
N ILE A 87 -5.49 10.86 -5.71
CA ILE A 87 -5.68 10.34 -4.34
C ILE A 87 -4.47 10.67 -3.45
N ARG A 88 -3.25 10.46 -3.94
CA ARG A 88 -2.03 10.72 -3.17
C ARG A 88 -1.90 12.17 -2.77
N GLU A 89 -2.08 13.10 -3.71
CA GLU A 89 -2.03 14.52 -3.42
C GLU A 89 -3.15 14.95 -2.46
N GLY A 90 -4.36 14.42 -2.64
CA GLY A 90 -5.48 14.66 -1.73
C GLY A 90 -5.14 14.25 -0.30
N ILE A 91 -4.69 13.01 -0.10
CA ILE A 91 -4.27 12.50 1.22
C ILE A 91 -3.19 13.40 1.81
N LYS A 92 -2.15 13.74 1.03
CA LYS A 92 -1.03 14.56 1.50
C LYS A 92 -1.46 15.93 2.01
N ARG A 93 -2.42 16.58 1.33
CA ARG A 93 -2.91 17.91 1.68
C ARG A 93 -3.86 17.90 2.87
N ILE A 94 -4.65 16.83 3.00
CA ILE A 94 -5.75 16.78 3.97
C ILE A 94 -5.33 16.10 5.28
N ILE A 95 -4.33 15.23 5.26
CA ILE A 95 -3.92 14.47 6.44
C ILE A 95 -3.45 15.40 7.57
N THR A 96 -3.99 15.16 8.77
CA THR A 96 -3.64 15.90 9.98
C THR A 96 -2.99 14.98 11.00
N VAL A 97 -2.24 15.56 11.92
CA VAL A 97 -1.64 14.82 13.04
C VAL A 97 -2.72 14.19 13.91
N GLU A 98 -3.82 14.90 14.15
CA GLU A 98 -4.96 14.40 14.92
C GLU A 98 -5.61 13.18 14.26
N PHE A 99 -5.78 13.19 12.93
CA PHE A 99 -6.30 12.03 12.20
C PHE A 99 -5.44 10.78 12.42
N LEU A 100 -4.11 10.92 12.37
CA LEU A 100 -3.17 9.82 12.63
C LEU A 100 -3.20 9.36 14.09
N ILE A 101 -3.34 10.28 15.05
CA ILE A 101 -3.49 9.96 16.47
C ILE A 101 -4.78 9.16 16.71
N ASN A 102 -5.89 9.54 16.09
CA ASN A 102 -7.17 8.85 16.22
C ASN A 102 -7.09 7.42 15.68
N ILE A 103 -6.47 7.21 14.51
CA ILE A 103 -6.23 5.86 13.97
C ILE A 103 -5.37 5.04 14.94
N LYS A 104 -4.28 5.62 15.44
CA LYS A 104 -3.39 4.95 16.38
C LYS A 104 -4.12 4.54 17.67
N SER A 105 -4.89 5.45 18.26
CA SER A 105 -5.65 5.18 19.49
C SER A 105 -6.70 4.09 19.26
N CYS A 106 -7.38 4.10 18.10
CA CYS A 106 -8.30 3.05 17.70
C CYS A 106 -7.60 1.67 17.67
N PHE A 107 -6.45 1.57 17.00
CA PHE A 107 -5.67 0.33 16.94
C PHE A 107 -5.14 -0.12 18.30
N GLU A 108 -4.71 0.80 19.18
CA GLU A 108 -4.32 0.47 20.55
C GLU A 108 -5.48 -0.12 21.35
N ASN A 109 -6.68 0.45 21.24
CA ASN A 109 -7.88 -0.08 21.90
C ASN A 109 -8.20 -1.50 21.41
N ILE A 110 -8.15 -1.72 20.09
CA ILE A 110 -8.40 -3.05 19.49
C ILE A 110 -7.40 -4.10 20.01
N ILE A 111 -6.12 -3.74 20.11
CA ILE A 111 -5.09 -4.62 20.65
C ILE A 111 -5.35 -4.93 22.14
N ASN A 112 -5.70 -3.91 22.92
CA ASN A 112 -5.94 -4.03 24.36
C ASN A 112 -7.18 -4.89 24.66
N GLU A 113 -8.24 -4.77 23.86
CA GLU A 113 -9.47 -5.53 24.03
C GLU A 113 -9.32 -7.01 23.65
N ARG A 114 -8.24 -7.40 22.95
CA ARG A 114 -7.91 -8.79 22.54
C ARG A 114 -9.03 -9.53 21.77
N LYS A 115 -9.96 -8.79 21.16
CA LYS A 115 -11.11 -9.35 20.42
C LYS A 115 -10.89 -9.44 18.91
N ALA A 116 -9.75 -8.95 18.41
CA ALA A 116 -9.51 -8.87 16.97
C ALA A 116 -9.06 -10.20 16.37
N ASP A 117 -9.54 -10.46 15.16
CA ASP A 117 -9.07 -11.55 14.33
C ASP A 117 -7.57 -11.46 14.04
N LYS A 118 -6.92 -12.61 13.86
CA LYS A 118 -5.48 -12.69 13.55
C LYS A 118 -5.10 -11.84 12.33
N ASN A 119 -5.95 -11.80 11.31
CA ASN A 119 -5.70 -11.03 10.09
C ASN A 119 -5.68 -9.52 10.35
N ILE A 120 -6.57 -9.04 11.22
CA ILE A 120 -6.61 -7.63 11.63
C ILE A 120 -5.35 -7.28 12.43
N LEU A 121 -4.96 -8.13 13.37
CA LEU A 121 -3.73 -7.93 14.16
C LEU A 121 -2.47 -7.89 13.27
N ILE A 122 -2.37 -8.77 12.27
CA ILE A 122 -1.28 -8.75 11.28
C ILE A 122 -1.31 -7.45 10.47
N GLY A 123 -2.50 -6.99 10.06
CA GLY A 123 -2.67 -5.72 9.38
C GLY A 123 -2.17 -4.54 10.22
N ILE A 124 -2.57 -4.48 11.50
CA ILE A 124 -2.17 -3.41 12.43
C ILE A 124 -0.65 -3.41 12.65
N ASP A 125 -0.03 -4.58 12.88
CA ASP A 125 1.44 -4.70 12.99
C ASP A 125 2.12 -4.22 11.70
N SER A 126 1.60 -4.63 10.54
CA SER A 126 2.11 -4.20 9.23
C SER A 126 2.01 -2.69 9.04
N TYR A 127 0.87 -2.10 9.42
CA TYR A 127 0.66 -0.64 9.40
C TYR A 127 1.74 0.11 10.20
N PHE A 128 1.97 -0.27 11.45
CA PHE A 128 2.98 0.38 12.28
C PHE A 128 4.40 0.18 11.74
N ARG A 129 4.71 -1.00 11.18
CA ARG A 129 6.00 -1.28 10.55
C ARG A 129 6.23 -0.46 9.29
N LEU A 130 5.21 -0.28 8.44
CA LEU A 130 5.31 0.55 7.24
C LEU A 130 5.62 2.00 7.63
N LEU A 131 4.91 2.55 8.63
CA LEU A 131 5.17 3.89 9.13
C LEU A 131 6.56 4.03 9.76
N ALA A 132 6.97 3.07 10.59
CA ALA A 132 8.32 3.04 11.18
C ALA A 132 9.42 2.88 10.11
N GLY A 133 9.09 2.24 8.97
CA GLY A 133 9.92 2.15 7.79
C GLY A 133 10.03 3.45 6.98
N GLY A 134 9.34 4.52 7.39
CA GLY A 134 9.36 5.83 6.72
C GLY A 134 8.46 5.90 5.49
N ILE A 135 7.55 4.95 5.31
CA ILE A 135 6.61 4.96 4.19
C ILE A 135 5.53 6.01 4.48
N SER A 136 5.32 6.92 3.53
CA SER A 136 4.35 8.00 3.71
C SER A 136 2.91 7.46 3.62
N PRO A 137 1.96 8.01 4.41
CA PRO A 137 0.57 7.55 4.45
C PRO A 137 -0.13 7.47 3.09
N GLU A 138 0.20 8.39 2.17
CA GLU A 138 -0.33 8.43 0.80
C GLU A 138 -0.06 7.16 -0.04
N TYR A 139 0.96 6.36 0.33
CA TYR A 139 1.28 5.11 -0.36
C TYR A 139 0.68 3.87 0.32
N ILE A 140 0.13 4.01 1.52
CA ILE A 140 -0.40 2.88 2.28
C ILE A 140 -1.86 2.67 1.83
N PRO A 141 -2.23 1.46 1.32
CA PRO A 141 -3.56 1.19 0.79
C PRO A 141 -4.71 1.57 1.73
N LEU A 142 -4.54 1.40 3.06
CA LEU A 142 -5.50 1.84 4.07
C LEU A 142 -6.00 3.28 3.83
N PHE A 143 -5.09 4.24 3.64
CA PHE A 143 -5.48 5.65 3.48
C PHE A 143 -6.12 5.92 2.13
N VAL A 144 -5.70 5.20 1.08
CA VAL A 144 -6.31 5.26 -0.26
C VAL A 144 -7.79 4.87 -0.18
N PHE A 145 -8.09 3.75 0.48
CA PHE A 145 -9.47 3.29 0.65
C PHE A 145 -10.29 4.21 1.55
N LEU A 146 -9.73 4.68 2.67
CA LEU A 146 -10.41 5.63 3.55
C LEU A 146 -10.75 6.94 2.81
N PHE A 147 -9.81 7.44 2.01
CA PHE A 147 -10.00 8.65 1.21
C PHE A 147 -11.09 8.45 0.16
N ALA A 148 -10.99 7.41 -0.66
CA ALA A 148 -12.01 7.12 -1.68
C ALA A 148 -13.40 6.94 -1.08
N ARG A 149 -13.50 6.27 0.08
CA ARG A 149 -14.77 6.09 0.82
C ARG A 149 -15.35 7.43 1.29
N GLN A 150 -14.52 8.34 1.79
CA GLN A 150 -15.00 9.65 2.24
C GLN A 150 -15.37 10.56 1.06
N VAL A 151 -14.58 10.57 -0.02
CA VAL A 151 -14.93 11.33 -1.24
C VAL A 151 -16.27 10.86 -1.78
N LYS A 152 -16.53 9.54 -1.85
CA LYS A 152 -17.84 9.00 -2.28
C LYS A 152 -19.03 9.53 -1.46
N GLN A 153 -18.83 9.89 -0.19
CA GLN A 153 -19.88 10.44 0.67
C GLN A 153 -20.03 11.97 0.53
N HIS A 154 -19.12 12.62 -0.22
CA HIS A 154 -19.07 14.06 -0.37
C HIS A 154 -20.02 14.53 -1.50
N PRO A 155 -20.73 15.67 -1.35
CA PRO A 155 -21.62 16.20 -2.38
C PRO A 155 -20.93 16.45 -3.74
N LEU A 156 -19.64 16.81 -3.72
CA LEU A 156 -18.86 17.03 -4.95
C LEU A 156 -18.50 15.74 -5.70
N SER A 157 -18.81 14.56 -5.16
CA SER A 157 -18.54 13.28 -5.85
C SER A 157 -19.50 12.98 -7.00
N ASP A 158 -20.63 13.69 -7.09
CA ASP A 158 -21.56 13.62 -8.22
C ASP A 158 -20.93 14.17 -9.52
N ASP A 159 -19.84 14.93 -9.42
CA ASP A 159 -19.07 15.37 -10.57
C ASP A 159 -18.39 14.16 -11.24
N ALA A 160 -18.70 13.94 -12.53
CA ALA A 160 -18.18 12.81 -13.30
C ALA A 160 -16.65 12.73 -13.29
N ARG A 161 -15.94 13.87 -13.20
CA ARG A 161 -14.48 13.89 -13.14
C ARG A 161 -13.95 13.32 -11.83
N ILE A 162 -14.50 13.79 -10.72
CA ILE A 162 -14.12 13.31 -9.38
C ILE A 162 -14.48 11.83 -9.24
N TRP A 163 -15.67 11.45 -9.73
CA TRP A 163 -16.10 10.06 -9.73
C TRP A 163 -15.14 9.13 -10.48
N LYS A 164 -14.66 9.56 -11.67
CA LYS A 164 -13.69 8.80 -12.47
C LYS A 164 -12.41 8.49 -11.70
N TYR A 165 -11.94 9.40 -10.85
CA TYR A 165 -10.72 9.18 -10.08
C TYR A 165 -10.88 8.19 -8.92
N ILE A 166 -12.07 8.12 -8.31
CA ILE A 166 -12.29 7.31 -7.11
C ILE A 166 -12.90 5.94 -7.40
N MET A 167 -13.60 5.77 -8.52
CA MET A 167 -14.42 4.59 -8.82
C MET A 167 -13.65 3.26 -8.70
N ASP A 168 -12.40 3.23 -9.17
CA ASP A 168 -11.58 2.02 -9.14
C ASP A 168 -11.03 1.66 -7.75
N TYR A 169 -11.00 2.64 -6.84
CA TYR A 169 -10.46 2.50 -5.48
C TYR A 169 -11.54 2.31 -4.43
N LEU A 170 -12.82 2.33 -4.83
CA LEU A 170 -13.88 1.96 -3.93
C LEU A 170 -13.88 0.43 -3.74
N PRO A 171 -14.04 -0.06 -2.50
CA PRO A 171 -14.17 -1.49 -2.28
C PRO A 171 -15.37 -1.99 -3.06
N LYS A 172 -15.10 -2.74 -4.14
CA LYS A 172 -16.12 -3.51 -4.85
C LYS A 172 -16.49 -4.60 -3.88
N LYS A 173 -17.61 -4.43 -3.16
CA LYS A 173 -18.20 -5.55 -2.44
C LYS A 173 -18.47 -6.61 -3.49
N VAL A 174 -17.61 -7.63 -3.54
CA VAL A 174 -17.99 -8.91 -4.11
C VAL A 174 -19.04 -9.41 -3.14
N ILE A 175 -20.30 -9.07 -3.43
CA ILE A 175 -21.42 -9.71 -2.81
C ILE A 175 -21.20 -11.18 -3.15
N ALA A 176 -20.68 -11.96 -2.19
CA ALA A 176 -20.80 -13.40 -2.28
C ALA A 176 -22.30 -13.63 -2.50
N PRO A 177 -22.71 -14.29 -3.59
CA PRO A 177 -24.12 -14.53 -3.81
C PRO A 177 -24.63 -15.31 -2.61
N GLU A 178 -25.31 -14.63 -1.69
CA GLU A 178 -26.09 -15.24 -0.65
C GLU A 178 -27.17 -16.03 -1.39
N LYS A 179 -26.93 -17.34 -1.58
CA LYS A 179 -27.93 -18.34 -1.96
C LYS A 179 -29.02 -17.80 -2.90
N THR A 180 -28.63 -17.25 -4.04
CA THR A 180 -29.52 -17.25 -5.18
C THR A 180 -29.53 -18.68 -5.69
N GLU A 181 -30.62 -19.38 -5.40
CA GLU A 181 -31.10 -20.46 -6.27
C GLU A 181 -30.88 -20.04 -7.72
N GLY A 182 -30.20 -20.88 -8.49
CA GLY A 182 -29.76 -20.55 -9.85
C GLY A 182 -28.25 -20.44 -9.98
N ILE A 183 -27.53 -21.45 -9.50
CA ILE A 183 -26.22 -21.78 -10.05
C ILE A 183 -26.43 -22.01 -11.55
N VAL A 184 -26.14 -21.01 -12.39
CA VAL A 184 -25.76 -21.29 -13.78
C VAL A 184 -24.41 -21.96 -13.67
N GLN A 185 -24.46 -23.28 -13.46
CA GLN A 185 -23.35 -24.16 -13.69
C GLN A 185 -22.98 -23.94 -15.15
N VAL A 186 -21.85 -23.29 -15.40
CA VAL A 186 -21.13 -23.50 -16.64
C VAL A 186 -20.75 -24.97 -16.61
N LYS A 187 -21.64 -25.82 -17.12
CA LYS A 187 -21.34 -27.22 -17.38
C LYS A 187 -20.17 -27.24 -18.38
N PRO A 188 -19.14 -28.07 -18.16
CA PRO A 188 -18.18 -28.35 -19.21
C PRO A 188 -18.96 -28.89 -20.42
N ILE A 189 -18.60 -28.42 -21.61
CA ILE A 189 -19.12 -28.93 -22.86
C ILE A 189 -18.59 -30.35 -23.00
N GLU A 190 -19.30 -31.31 -22.43
CA GLU A 190 -19.22 -32.71 -22.79
C GLU A 190 -20.33 -32.94 -23.82
N SER A 191 -19.88 -33.26 -25.02
CA SER A 191 -20.66 -33.71 -26.16
C SER A 191 -21.47 -34.94 -25.78
N GLU A 192 -22.79 -34.87 -25.83
CA GLU A 192 -23.63 -36.06 -26.01
C GLU A 192 -24.93 -35.71 -26.73
N GLN A 193 -25.13 -36.44 -27.82
CA GLN A 193 -26.17 -36.28 -28.82
C GLN A 193 -27.54 -36.59 -28.20
N THR A 194 -28.51 -35.70 -28.36
CA THR A 194 -29.93 -36.00 -28.17
C THR A 194 -30.69 -35.49 -29.38
N GLU A 195 -31.41 -36.40 -30.03
CA GLU A 195 -32.11 -36.20 -31.30
C GLU A 195 -33.26 -35.19 -31.14
N GLU A 196 -33.12 -34.02 -31.77
CA GLU A 196 -34.22 -33.07 -31.96
C GLU A 196 -35.22 -33.64 -32.98
N LYS A 197 -36.44 -33.98 -32.55
CA LYS A 197 -37.56 -34.10 -33.49
C LYS A 197 -37.94 -32.69 -33.93
N ARG A 198 -37.50 -32.30 -35.13
CA ARG A 198 -37.86 -31.04 -35.78
C ARG A 198 -39.18 -31.22 -36.53
N ASP A 199 -40.13 -30.33 -36.27
CA ASP A 199 -41.37 -30.22 -37.02
C ASP A 199 -41.09 -29.50 -38.36
N GLU A 200 -41.42 -30.11 -39.49
CA GLU A 200 -40.95 -29.68 -40.82
C GLU A 200 -41.57 -28.36 -41.32
N HIS A 201 -42.54 -27.77 -40.62
CA HIS A 201 -43.31 -26.63 -41.13
C HIS A 201 -42.94 -25.25 -40.55
N TYR A 202 -42.30 -25.15 -39.37
CA TYR A 202 -41.89 -23.85 -38.79
C TYR A 202 -40.62 -23.96 -37.92
N PRO A 203 -39.41 -23.86 -38.51
CA PRO A 203 -38.14 -24.06 -37.79
C PRO A 203 -37.73 -22.89 -36.86
N HIS A 204 -38.60 -21.92 -36.59
CA HIS A 204 -38.25 -20.70 -35.85
C HIS A 204 -39.00 -20.54 -34.52
N ILE A 205 -39.92 -21.44 -34.20
CA ILE A 205 -40.74 -21.34 -32.98
C ILE A 205 -40.24 -22.41 -32.02
N VAL A 206 -39.53 -21.99 -30.97
CA VAL A 206 -39.22 -22.84 -29.82
C VAL A 206 -40.29 -22.60 -28.78
N LEU A 207 -41.20 -23.57 -28.61
CA LEU A 207 -42.15 -23.57 -27.49
C LEU A 207 -41.42 -24.08 -26.25
N PRO A 208 -41.38 -23.32 -25.14
CA PRO A 208 -41.02 -23.87 -23.84
C PRO A 208 -42.16 -24.75 -23.30
N GLU A 209 -41.83 -25.81 -22.56
CA GLU A 209 -42.80 -26.64 -21.81
C GLU A 209 -43.60 -25.84 -20.77
#